data_AF-A0A4Q3CBQ3-F1
#
_entry.id   AF-A0A4Q3CBQ3-F1
#
_cell.length_a   1.000
_cell.length_b   1.000
_cell.length_c   1.000
_cell.angle_alpha   90.00
_cell.angle_beta   90.00
_cell.angle_gamma   90.00
#
_symmetry.space_group_name_H-M   'P 1'
#
loop_
_entity.id
_entity.type
_entity.pdbx_description
1 polymer ?
#
loop_
_entity_poly.entity_id
_entity_poly.type
_entity_poly.pdbx_seq_one_letter_code
_entity_poly.pdbx_strand_id
1 'polypeptide(L)'
;MKTIYTLLFALLPFGLFAQEVYHIRFTDDDTQYSVAVIMNDDNSGLVRIKYLDSECNGDMIEMTATMNETITGYVINCANPVFAGTTRKAKSYRPDTFYLTNTDSDGWICKNIDSANTVSQCSFMEVTGLTNQDIFLREFGLEFTK
;
A
#
# COMPACT_ATOMS: atom_id res chain seq x y z
N MET A 1 60.85 -1.68 8.62
CA MET A 1 59.96 -2.56 7.82
C MET A 1 58.58 -1.93 7.82
N LYS A 2 58.08 -1.46 6.67
CA LYS A 2 56.78 -0.77 6.57
C LYS A 2 55.68 -1.81 6.41
N THR A 3 54.85 -1.95 7.44
CA THR A 3 53.65 -2.80 7.39
C THR A 3 52.60 -2.08 6.53
N ILE A 4 52.37 -2.59 5.33
CA ILE A 4 51.29 -2.14 4.44
C ILE A 4 50.02 -2.80 4.96
N TYR A 5 49.11 -2.01 5.53
CA TYR A 5 47.76 -2.45 5.85
C TYR A 5 46.92 -2.34 4.58
N THR A 6 46.63 -3.50 3.97
CA THR A 6 45.68 -3.62 2.86
C THR A 6 44.28 -3.36 3.40
N LEU A 7 43.73 -2.18 3.12
CA LEU A 7 42.35 -1.81 3.41
C LEU A 7 41.44 -2.55 2.43
N LEU A 8 40.88 -3.69 2.86
CA LEU A 8 39.88 -4.43 2.08
C LEU A 8 38.54 -3.70 2.25
N PHE A 9 38.19 -2.86 1.28
CA PHE A 9 36.86 -2.26 1.15
C PHE A 9 35.87 -3.38 0.83
N ALA A 10 35.19 -3.90 1.84
CA ALA A 10 34.03 -4.77 1.66
C ALA A 10 32.91 -3.91 1.04
N LEU A 11 32.80 -3.93 -0.29
CA LEU A 11 31.63 -3.49 -1.03
C LEU A 11 30.48 -4.45 -0.69
N LEU A 12 29.86 -4.25 0.47
CA LEU A 12 28.56 -4.84 0.76
C LEU A 12 27.57 -4.25 -0.26
N PRO A 13 26.86 -5.07 -1.05
CA PRO A 13 25.74 -4.59 -1.82
C PRO A 13 24.67 -4.21 -0.80
N PHE A 14 24.56 -2.91 -0.50
CA PHE A 14 23.35 -2.36 0.07
C PHE A 14 22.28 -2.48 -1.01
N GLY A 15 21.63 -3.65 -1.06
CA GLY A 15 20.39 -3.83 -1.79
C GLY A 15 19.40 -2.84 -1.19
N LEU A 16 19.26 -1.69 -1.84
CA LEU A 16 18.14 -0.80 -1.61
C LEU A 16 16.93 -1.54 -2.15
N PHE A 17 16.16 -2.17 -1.28
CA PHE A 17 14.83 -2.63 -1.65
C PHE A 17 14.01 -1.36 -1.92
N ALA A 18 13.56 -1.18 -3.16
CA ALA A 18 12.67 -0.08 -3.45
C ALA A 18 11.29 -0.42 -2.87
N GLN A 19 10.72 0.57 -2.20
CA GLN A 19 9.38 0.47 -1.65
C GLN A 19 8.54 1.55 -2.33
N GLU A 20 7.50 1.10 -3.02
CA GLU A 20 6.55 1.99 -3.67
C GLU A 20 5.37 2.23 -2.74
N VAL A 21 4.90 3.47 -2.69
CA VAL A 21 3.80 3.87 -1.82
C VAL A 21 2.70 4.45 -2.68
N TYR A 22 1.49 3.93 -2.52
CA TYR A 22 0.33 4.39 -3.25
C TYR A 22 -0.76 4.87 -2.31
N HIS A 23 -1.45 5.92 -2.72
CA HIS A 23 -2.65 6.44 -2.07
C HIS A 23 -3.87 6.07 -2.93
N ILE A 24 -4.78 5.30 -2.36
CA ILE A 24 -6.08 5.03 -2.95
C ILE A 24 -7.16 5.69 -2.10
N ARG A 25 -8.14 6.33 -2.75
CA ARG A 25 -9.35 6.83 -2.09
C ARG A 25 -10.57 6.30 -2.82
N PHE A 26 -11.57 5.88 -2.08
CA PHE A 26 -12.82 5.40 -2.65
C PHE A 26 -13.98 5.75 -1.73
N THR A 27 -15.19 5.70 -2.28
CA THR A 27 -16.44 5.84 -1.51
C THR A 27 -17.24 4.59 -1.75
N ASP A 28 -17.72 3.97 -0.68
CA ASP A 28 -18.62 2.84 -0.73
C ASP A 28 -19.87 3.19 0.09
N ASP A 29 -21.04 3.09 -0.56
CA ASP A 29 -22.26 3.75 -0.13
C ASP A 29 -22.02 5.25 0.21
N ASP A 30 -22.02 5.61 1.49
CA ASP A 30 -21.80 6.98 1.99
C ASP A 30 -20.49 7.12 2.81
N THR A 31 -19.72 6.03 2.94
CA THR A 31 -18.47 6.02 3.70
C THR A 31 -17.30 6.28 2.79
N GLN A 32 -16.47 7.25 3.17
CA GLN A 32 -15.23 7.57 2.47
C GLN A 32 -14.05 6.85 3.10
N TYR A 33 -13.19 6.31 2.24
CA TYR A 33 -12.02 5.55 2.64
C TYR A 33 -10.75 6.20 2.10
N SER A 34 -9.70 6.16 2.91
CA SER A 34 -8.32 6.46 2.52
C SER A 34 -7.48 5.22 2.74
N VAL A 35 -6.63 4.89 1.77
CA VAL A 35 -5.87 3.65 1.75
C VAL A 35 -4.41 3.96 1.46
N ALA A 36 -3.52 3.51 2.34
CA ALA A 36 -2.10 3.44 2.06
C ALA A 36 -1.76 2.03 1.59
N VAL A 37 -1.14 1.92 0.42
CA VAL A 37 -0.56 0.68 -0.09
C VAL A 37 0.95 0.84 -0.07
N ILE A 38 1.64 -0.11 0.55
CA ILE A 38 3.09 -0.22 0.54
C ILE A 38 3.44 -1.48 -0.23
N MET A 39 4.13 -1.34 -1.36
CA MET A 39 4.57 -2.46 -2.20
C MET A 39 6.09 -2.59 -2.16
N ASN A 40 6.56 -3.82 -1.99
CA ASN A 40 7.96 -4.18 -2.10
C ASN A 40 8.27 -4.66 -3.54
N ASP A 41 9.56 -4.70 -3.88
CA ASP A 41 10.06 -5.16 -5.19
C ASP A 41 9.61 -6.58 -5.60
N ASP A 42 9.23 -7.43 -4.64
CA ASP A 42 8.74 -8.79 -4.89
C ASP A 42 7.22 -8.86 -5.12
N ASN A 43 6.57 -7.71 -5.31
CA ASN A 43 5.12 -7.53 -5.43
C ASN A 43 4.32 -7.97 -4.20
N SER A 44 4.96 -8.23 -3.06
CA SER A 44 4.28 -8.34 -1.77
C SER A 44 4.12 -6.96 -1.14
N GLY A 45 3.13 -6.80 -0.27
CA GLY A 45 2.88 -5.51 0.33
C GLY A 45 2.02 -5.53 1.57
N LEU A 46 1.80 -4.32 2.09
CA LEU A 46 0.92 -4.02 3.21
C LEU A 46 -0.10 -2.99 2.76
N VAL A 47 -1.34 -3.15 3.20
CA VAL A 47 -2.40 -2.18 2.99
C VAL A 47 -2.93 -1.75 4.34
N ARG A 48 -3.05 -0.43 4.58
CA ARG A 48 -3.84 0.12 5.68
C ARG A 48 -4.98 0.96 5.17
N ILE A 49 -6.17 0.68 5.69
CA ILE A 49 -7.41 1.37 5.35
C ILE A 49 -7.86 2.18 6.55
N LYS A 50 -8.18 3.44 6.29
CA LYS A 50 -8.67 4.42 7.24
C LYS A 50 -10.02 4.95 6.77
N TYR A 51 -11.01 4.84 7.65
CA TYR A 51 -12.31 5.48 7.50
C TYR A 51 -12.16 6.99 7.66
N LEU A 52 -12.72 7.77 6.75
CA LEU A 52 -12.70 9.23 6.80
C LEU A 52 -13.98 9.81 7.41
N ASP A 53 -15.05 9.02 7.56
CA ASP A 53 -16.23 9.45 8.29
C ASP A 53 -16.01 9.38 9.81
N SER A 54 -16.79 10.19 10.55
CA SER A 54 -16.62 10.38 11.99
C SER A 54 -17.14 9.20 12.84
N GLU A 55 -17.77 8.20 12.24
CA GLU A 55 -18.48 7.14 12.98
C GLU A 55 -17.57 5.94 13.30
N CYS A 56 -16.49 5.73 12.55
CA CYS A 56 -15.64 4.55 12.70
C CYS A 56 -14.50 4.66 13.75
N ASN A 57 -14.52 5.67 14.64
CA ASN A 57 -13.65 5.75 15.84
C ASN A 57 -12.15 5.44 15.64
N GLY A 58 -11.58 5.70 14.46
CA GLY A 58 -10.15 5.59 14.21
C GLY A 58 -9.58 4.17 14.16
N ASP A 59 -10.42 3.13 14.17
CA ASP A 59 -9.96 1.75 13.97
C ASP A 59 -9.51 1.59 12.50
N MET A 60 -8.21 1.44 12.30
CA MET A 60 -7.63 1.15 10.98
C MET A 60 -7.59 -0.36 10.75
N ILE A 61 -7.85 -0.76 9.52
CA ILE A 61 -7.68 -2.14 9.08
C ILE A 61 -6.33 -2.28 8.39
N GLU A 62 -5.58 -3.31 8.75
CA GLU A 62 -4.34 -3.68 8.09
C GLU A 62 -4.51 -5.04 7.40
N MET A 63 -3.95 -5.15 6.20
CA MET A 63 -4.03 -6.34 5.35
C MET A 63 -2.69 -6.60 4.68
N THR A 64 -2.41 -7.88 4.41
CA THR A 64 -1.37 -8.27 3.46
C THR A 64 -1.85 -8.01 2.05
N ALA A 65 -0.96 -7.58 1.15
CA ALA A 65 -1.28 -7.32 -0.24
C ALA A 65 -0.35 -8.05 -1.21
N THR A 66 -0.85 -8.33 -2.41
CA THR A 66 -0.07 -8.82 -3.54
C THR A 66 -0.49 -8.07 -4.79
N MET A 67 0.48 -7.53 -5.52
CA MET A 67 0.26 -6.85 -6.79
C MET A 67 0.53 -7.82 -7.95
N ASN A 68 -0.41 -7.89 -8.88
CA ASN A 68 -0.27 -8.68 -10.09
C ASN A 68 -0.39 -7.77 -11.30
N GLU A 69 0.58 -7.87 -12.22
CA GLU A 69 0.50 -7.20 -13.51
C GLU A 69 -0.60 -7.80 -14.38
N THR A 70 -1.21 -6.95 -15.20
CA THR A 70 -2.20 -7.31 -16.21
C THR A 70 -1.81 -6.70 -17.54
N ILE A 71 -2.54 -7.03 -18.60
CA ILE A 71 -2.30 -6.48 -19.95
C ILE A 71 -2.38 -4.95 -19.95
N THR A 72 -3.18 -4.35 -19.07
CA THR A 72 -3.51 -2.92 -19.10
C THR A 72 -3.22 -2.20 -17.77
N GLY A 73 -2.45 -2.79 -16.86
CA GLY A 73 -2.17 -2.18 -15.55
C GLY A 73 -1.95 -3.22 -14.45
N TYR A 74 -2.48 -2.99 -13.25
CA TYR A 74 -2.20 -3.80 -12.05
C TYR A 74 -3.47 -4.20 -11.29
N VAL A 75 -3.40 -5.30 -10.57
CA VAL A 75 -4.42 -5.72 -9.58
C VAL A 75 -3.76 -5.91 -8.23
N ILE A 76 -4.21 -5.16 -7.23
CA ILE A 76 -3.79 -5.29 -5.83
C ILE A 76 -4.83 -6.14 -5.12
N ASN A 77 -4.43 -7.34 -4.70
CA ASN A 77 -5.30 -8.26 -3.96
C ASN A 77 -4.96 -8.17 -2.47
N CYS A 78 -5.94 -7.85 -1.63
CA CYS A 78 -5.75 -7.80 -0.18
C CYS A 78 -6.20 -9.09 0.49
N ALA A 79 -5.61 -9.42 1.64
CA ALA A 79 -5.97 -10.58 2.44
C ALA A 79 -5.69 -10.36 3.93
N ASN A 80 -6.23 -11.25 4.76
CA ASN A 80 -5.95 -11.35 6.20
C ASN A 80 -6.21 -10.06 7.00
N PRO A 81 -7.45 -9.54 7.02
CA PRO A 81 -7.74 -8.28 7.69
C PRO A 81 -7.60 -8.40 9.21
N VAL A 82 -6.79 -7.52 9.78
CA VAL A 82 -6.59 -7.35 11.22
C VAL A 82 -6.78 -5.89 11.61
N PHE A 83 -7.05 -5.62 12.88
CA PHE A 83 -6.95 -4.25 13.38
C PHE A 83 -5.48 -3.83 13.38
N ALA A 84 -5.20 -2.65 12.83
CA ALA A 84 -3.84 -2.16 12.62
C ALA A 84 -3.00 -2.19 13.91
N GLY A 85 -1.75 -2.65 13.79
CA GLY A 85 -0.83 -2.79 14.92
C GLY A 85 -1.19 -3.93 15.90
N THR A 86 -2.13 -4.80 15.54
CA THR A 86 -2.54 -5.95 16.37
C THR A 86 -2.56 -7.26 15.59
N THR A 87 -2.66 -8.38 16.31
CA THR A 87 -2.94 -9.69 15.72
C THR A 87 -4.44 -10.03 15.72
N ARG A 88 -5.30 -9.09 16.16
CA ARG A 88 -6.74 -9.30 16.29
C ARG A 88 -7.39 -9.22 14.91
N LYS A 89 -7.99 -10.34 14.47
CA LYS A 89 -8.73 -10.40 13.21
C LYS A 89 -9.91 -9.43 13.20
N ALA A 90 -10.03 -8.66 12.14
CA ALA A 90 -11.22 -7.86 11.84
C ALA A 90 -12.23 -8.74 11.10
N LYS A 91 -12.86 -9.68 11.82
CA LYS A 91 -13.67 -10.77 11.23
C LYS A 91 -14.85 -10.30 10.38
N SER A 92 -15.39 -9.12 10.66
CA SER A 92 -16.48 -8.51 9.88
C SER A 92 -15.98 -7.78 8.63
N TYR A 93 -14.69 -7.45 8.57
CA TYR A 93 -14.10 -6.79 7.42
C TYR A 93 -13.80 -7.80 6.31
N ARG A 94 -14.12 -7.38 5.10
CA ARG A 94 -13.97 -8.15 3.87
C ARG A 94 -12.85 -7.53 3.04
N PRO A 95 -11.80 -8.27 2.67
CA PRO A 95 -10.70 -7.68 1.91
C PRO A 95 -11.14 -7.12 0.56
N ASP A 96 -10.60 -5.96 0.22
CA ASP A 96 -10.80 -5.28 -1.05
C ASP A 96 -9.80 -5.75 -2.11
N THR A 97 -10.22 -5.71 -3.37
CA THR A 97 -9.33 -5.85 -4.53
C THR A 97 -9.37 -4.57 -5.35
N PHE A 98 -8.19 -3.98 -5.61
CA PHE A 98 -8.08 -2.76 -6.40
C PHE A 98 -7.58 -3.08 -7.81
N TYR A 99 -8.37 -2.71 -8.80
CA TYR A 99 -8.03 -2.79 -10.23
C TYR A 99 -7.57 -1.43 -10.70
N LEU A 100 -6.31 -1.35 -11.12
CA LEU A 100 -5.66 -0.16 -11.66
C LEU A 100 -5.45 -0.38 -13.15
N THR A 101 -6.21 0.33 -13.98
CA THR A 101 -6.13 0.21 -15.43
C THR A 101 -5.60 1.50 -16.02
N ASN A 102 -4.49 1.44 -16.73
CA ASN A 102 -4.01 2.56 -17.52
C ASN A 102 -4.80 2.59 -18.84
N THR A 103 -5.47 3.71 -19.07
CA THR A 103 -6.11 4.02 -20.34
C THR A 103 -5.32 5.15 -20.97
N ASP A 104 -4.68 4.89 -22.11
CA ASP A 104 -3.78 5.86 -22.78
C ASP A 104 -4.43 7.25 -23.00
N SER A 105 -5.77 7.32 -23.07
CA SER A 105 -6.55 8.54 -23.26
C SER A 105 -6.90 9.29 -21.97
N ASP A 106 -7.20 8.58 -20.88
CA ASP A 106 -7.82 9.15 -19.67
C ASP A 106 -6.96 8.96 -18.41
N GLY A 107 -5.75 8.40 -18.57
CA GLY A 107 -4.83 8.09 -17.48
C GLY A 107 -5.23 6.82 -16.71
N TRP A 108 -4.86 6.76 -15.44
CA TRP A 108 -5.16 5.62 -14.57
C TRP A 108 -6.61 5.66 -14.08
N ILE A 109 -7.34 4.59 -14.35
CA ILE A 109 -8.66 4.30 -13.79
C ILE A 109 -8.47 3.33 -12.62
N CYS A 110 -9.13 3.61 -11.50
CA CYS A 110 -9.12 2.74 -10.32
C CYS A 110 -10.54 2.26 -10.01
N LYS A 111 -10.70 0.95 -9.75
CA LYS A 111 -11.91 0.34 -9.22
C LYS A 111 -11.60 -0.52 -8.00
N ASN A 112 -12.35 -0.34 -6.93
CA ASN A 112 -12.41 -1.28 -5.82
C ASN A 112 -13.51 -2.31 -6.12
N ILE A 113 -13.21 -3.59 -5.93
CA ILE A 113 -14.21 -4.65 -5.81
C ILE A 113 -14.07 -5.28 -4.42
N ASP A 114 -15.12 -5.17 -3.61
CA ASP A 114 -15.17 -5.82 -2.30
C ASP A 114 -15.45 -7.34 -2.47
N SER A 115 -15.37 -8.12 -1.38
CA SER A 115 -15.68 -9.55 -1.45
C SER A 115 -17.18 -9.90 -1.63
N ALA A 116 -18.08 -8.91 -1.60
CA ALA A 116 -19.49 -9.05 -1.98
C ALA A 116 -19.73 -8.76 -3.48
N ASN A 117 -18.69 -8.41 -4.24
CA ASN A 117 -18.73 -7.92 -5.62
C ASN A 117 -19.37 -6.54 -5.78
N THR A 118 -19.44 -5.75 -4.72
CA THR A 118 -19.74 -4.32 -4.80
C THR A 118 -18.58 -3.63 -5.50
N VAL A 119 -18.88 -2.82 -6.50
CA VAL A 119 -17.87 -2.12 -7.31
C VAL A 119 -17.95 -0.64 -7.01
N SER A 120 -16.86 -0.09 -6.48
CA SER A 120 -16.76 1.31 -6.10
C SER A 120 -15.64 1.98 -6.89
N GLN A 121 -15.92 3.16 -7.46
CA GLN A 121 -14.89 3.93 -8.15
C GLN A 121 -13.86 4.43 -7.15
N CYS A 122 -12.59 4.42 -7.54
CA CYS A 122 -11.51 4.94 -6.73
C CYS A 122 -10.61 5.90 -7.51
N SER A 123 -9.88 6.72 -6.76
CA SER A 123 -8.74 7.48 -7.26
C SER A 123 -7.46 6.79 -6.80
N PHE A 124 -6.43 6.81 -7.65
CA PHE A 124 -5.13 6.22 -7.38
C PHE A 124 -4.04 7.23 -7.68
N MET A 125 -3.04 7.30 -6.81
CA MET A 125 -1.87 8.16 -6.97
C MET A 125 -0.65 7.50 -6.32
N GLU A 126 0.49 7.54 -7.01
CA GLU A 126 1.77 7.21 -6.40
C GLU A 126 2.25 8.36 -5.51
N VAL A 127 2.64 8.05 -4.28
CA VAL A 127 3.24 8.99 -3.34
C VAL A 127 4.75 8.94 -3.55
N THR A 128 5.28 9.96 -4.24
CA THR A 128 6.69 10.02 -4.61
C THR A 128 7.51 10.89 -3.65
N GLY A 129 8.76 10.50 -3.45
CA GLY A 129 9.73 11.21 -2.61
C GLY A 129 9.66 10.78 -1.14
N LEU A 130 10.83 10.46 -0.58
CA LEU A 130 10.96 9.86 0.76
C LEU A 130 10.25 10.66 1.87
N THR A 131 10.37 11.98 1.85
CA THR A 131 9.72 12.84 2.86
C THR A 131 8.20 12.82 2.73
N ASN A 132 7.66 12.83 1.51
CA ASN A 132 6.21 12.77 1.30
C ASN A 132 5.66 11.40 1.69
N GLN A 133 6.39 10.33 1.35
CA GLN A 133 6.05 8.97 1.75
C GLN A 133 6.00 8.84 3.28
N ASP A 134 7.01 9.32 4.01
CA ASP A 134 7.02 9.30 5.48
C ASP A 134 5.86 10.11 6.07
N ILE A 135 5.62 11.33 5.58
CA ILE A 135 4.50 12.17 6.06
C ILE A 135 3.15 11.47 5.84
N PHE A 136 2.93 10.95 4.63
CA PHE A 136 1.70 10.25 4.28
C PHE A 136 1.49 8.99 5.14
N LEU A 137 2.51 8.14 5.26
CA LEU A 137 2.43 6.87 6.00
C LEU A 137 2.16 7.09 7.49
N ARG A 138 2.64 8.20 8.08
CA ARG A 138 2.33 8.56 9.48
C ARG A 138 0.85 8.79 9.72
N GLU A 139 0.09 9.24 8.73
CA GLU A 139 -1.38 9.38 8.85
C GLU A 139 -2.09 8.04 9.04
N PHE A 140 -1.41 6.95 8.68
CA PHE A 140 -1.82 5.56 8.82
C PHE A 140 -1.09 4.85 9.96
N GLY A 141 -0.28 5.55 10.77
CA GLY A 141 0.54 4.96 11.82
C GLY A 141 1.63 4.01 11.30
N LEU A 142 2.09 4.22 10.07
CA LEU A 142 3.18 3.50 9.42
C LEU A 142 4.41 4.40 9.31
N GLU A 143 5.57 3.78 9.15
CA GLU A 143 6.83 4.47 8.86
C GLU A 143 7.43 3.88 7.59
N PHE A 144 8.05 4.73 6.76
CA PHE A 144 8.75 4.26 5.58
C PHE A 144 9.99 3.49 6.00
N THR A 145 10.11 2.22 5.58
CA THR A 145 11.25 1.36 5.94
C THR A 145 12.14 1.20 4.72
N LYS A 146 13.40 1.62 4.83
CA LYS A 146 14.39 1.57 3.74
C LYS A 146 15.38 0.43 3.96
#